data_AF-A0A1Q3PFM7-F1
#
_entry.id   AF-A0A1Q3PFM7-F1
#
_cell.length_a   1.000
_cell.length_b   1.000
_cell.length_c   1.000
_cell.angle_alpha   90.00
_cell.angle_beta   90.00
_cell.angle_gamma   90.00
#
_symmetry.space_group_name_H-M   'P 1'
#
loop_
_entity.id
_entity.type
_entity.pdbx_description
1 polymer ?
#
loop_
_entity_poly.entity_id
_entity_poly.type
_entity_poly.pdbx_seq_one_letter_code
_entity_poly.pdbx_strand_id
1 'polypeptide(L)' 'MGYVELYTKLSELSPANRKAVMKFIDSLPKERQAKTKRVAGLAKGLIEMKEGFDDPIDFTKI' A
#
# COMPACT_ATOMS: atom_id res chain seq x y z
N MET A 1 10.92 18.62 15.23
CA MET A 1 11.76 19.40 14.30
C MET A 1 11.37 19.27 12.82
N GLY A 2 10.75 18.18 12.35
CA GLY A 2 10.50 17.97 10.90
C GLY A 2 9.54 18.94 10.17
N TYR A 3 8.69 19.69 10.87
CA TYR A 3 7.78 20.65 10.22
C TYR A 3 8.52 21.87 9.66
N VAL A 4 9.58 22.32 10.34
CA VAL A 4 10.33 23.53 9.96
C VAL A 4 11.03 23.33 8.62
N GLU A 5 11.71 22.19 8.44
CA GLU A 5 12.41 21.84 7.20
C GLU A 5 11.48 21.77 5.98
N LEU A 6 10.22 21.37 6.19
CA LEU A 6 9.22 21.29 5.12
C LEU A 6 8.85 22.69 4.62
N TYR A 7 8.60 23.63 5.53
CA TYR A 7 8.26 25.01 5.18
C TYR A 7 9.42 25.73 4.50
N THR A 8 10.66 25.48 4.94
CA THR A 8 11.86 26.03 4.28
C THR A 8 11.95 25.54 2.84
N LYS A 9 11.84 24.22 2.61
CA LYS A 9 11.88 23.63 1.26
C LYS A 9 10.74 24.14 0.36
N LEU A 10 9.54 24.35 0.91
CA LEU A 10 8.39 24.92 0.17
C LEU A 10 8.60 26.40 -0.23
N SER A 11 9.34 27.15 0.56
CA SER A 11 9.66 28.55 0.28
C SER A 11 10.70 28.72 -0.83
N GLU A 12 11.63 27.77 -0.96
CA GLU A 12 12.70 27.75 -1.96
C GLU A 12 12.25 27.24 -3.35
N LEU A 13 11.06 26.63 -3.43
CA LEU A 13 10.51 26.10 -4.68
C LEU A 13 10.12 27.20 -5.68
N SER A 14 10.31 26.94 -6.97
CA SER A 14 9.87 27.83 -8.05
C SER A 14 8.34 27.97 -8.11
N PRO A 15 7.79 29.06 -8.69
CA PRO A 15 6.34 29.28 -8.77
C PRO A 15 5.58 28.14 -9.48
N ALA A 16 6.18 27.55 -10.51
CA ALA A 16 5.61 26.41 -11.24
C ALA A 16 5.48 25.17 -10.34
N ASN A 17 6.52 24.88 -9.56
CA ASN A 17 6.54 23.70 -8.69
C ASN A 17 5.63 23.89 -7.47
N ARG A 18 5.50 25.11 -6.94
CA ARG A 18 4.50 25.42 -5.89
C ARG A 18 3.08 25.12 -6.35
N LYS A 19 2.73 25.46 -7.60
CA LYS A 19 1.41 25.16 -8.18
C LYS A 19 1.19 23.65 -8.32
N ALA A 20 2.22 22.89 -8.69
CA ALA A 20 2.15 21.43 -8.76
C ALA A 20 1.96 20.79 -7.37
N VAL A 21 2.67 21.30 -6.34
CA VAL A 21 2.52 20.82 -4.96
C VAL A 21 1.12 21.12 -4.42
N MET A 22 0.57 22.32 -4.66
CA MET A 22 -0.81 22.62 -4.24
C MET A 22 -1.83 21.68 -4.90
N LYS A 23 -1.74 21.46 -6.21
CA LYS A 23 -2.59 20.48 -6.91
C LYS A 23 -2.44 19.07 -6.34
N PHE A 24 -1.22 18.67 -5.97
CA PHE A 24 -0.99 17.38 -5.35
C PHE A 24 -1.67 17.28 -3.98
N ILE A 25 -1.54 18.30 -3.13
CA ILE A 25 -2.22 18.36 -1.82
C ILE A 25 -3.74 18.29 -2.01
N ASP A 26 -4.29 19.01 -2.97
CA ASP A 26 -5.73 18.99 -3.28
C ASP A 26 -6.20 17.62 -3.79
N SER A 27 -5.31 16.86 -4.44
CA SER A 27 -5.60 15.50 -4.92
C SER A 27 -5.53 14.43 -3.82
N LEU A 28 -4.99 14.77 -2.65
CA LEU A 28 -4.89 13.82 -1.55
C LEU A 28 -6.30 13.50 -1.01
N PRO A 29 -6.60 12.23 -0.73
CA PRO A 29 -7.86 11.86 -0.11
C PRO A 29 -7.98 12.53 1.26
N LYS A 30 -9.06 13.29 1.46
CA LYS A 30 -9.35 14.03 2.71
C LYS A 30 -9.53 13.10 3.91
N GLU A 31 -9.85 11.84 3.65
CA GLU A 31 -10.00 10.79 4.66
C GLU A 31 -9.01 9.67 4.37
N ARG A 32 -8.27 9.24 5.40
CA ARG A 32 -7.60 7.94 5.33
C ARG A 32 -8.71 6.92 5.23
N GLN A 33 -8.81 6.22 4.09
CA GLN A 33 -9.72 5.08 3.97
C GLN A 33 -9.54 4.21 5.21
N ALA A 34 -10.59 4.10 6.02
CA ALA A 34 -10.54 3.31 7.23
C ALA A 34 -10.13 1.90 6.78
N LYS A 35 -9.01 1.40 7.32
CA LYS A 35 -8.55 0.05 7.01
C LYS A 35 -9.73 -0.87 7.30
N THR A 36 -10.28 -1.51 6.27
CA THR A 36 -11.34 -2.49 6.45
C THR A 36 -10.82 -3.52 7.45
N LYS A 37 -11.56 -3.74 8.53
CA LYS A 37 -11.19 -4.75 9.52
C LYS A 37 -11.09 -6.08 8.77
N ARG A 38 -9.96 -6.78 8.90
CA ARG A 38 -9.76 -8.08 8.27
C ARG A 38 -10.87 -9.01 8.75
N VAL A 39 -11.63 -9.58 7.81
CA VAL A 39 -12.67 -10.57 8.11
C VAL A 39 -12.06 -11.94 7.88
N ALA A 40 -12.01 -12.76 8.93
CA ALA A 40 -11.55 -14.14 8.83
C ALA A 40 -12.57 -14.99 8.07
N GLY A 41 -12.11 -15.99 7.33
CA GLY A 41 -12.98 -16.98 6.69
C GLY A 41 -13.60 -16.57 5.35
N LEU A 42 -13.22 -15.45 4.75
CA LEU A 42 -13.70 -15.04 3.41
C LEU A 42 -13.36 -16.06 2.30
N ALA A 43 -12.26 -16.80 2.46
CA ALA A 43 -11.84 -17.84 1.52
C ALA A 43 -12.21 -19.26 1.98
N LYS A 44 -12.99 -19.40 3.07
CA LYS A 44 -13.36 -20.73 3.58
C LYS A 44 -14.24 -21.43 2.53
N GLY A 45 -13.80 -22.60 2.07
CA GLY A 45 -14.50 -23.37 1.04
C GLY A 45 -14.27 -22.88 -0.40
N LEU A 46 -13.42 -21.87 -0.61
CA LEU A 46 -12.96 -21.46 -1.95
C LEU A 46 -11.62 -22.07 -2.33
N ILE A 47 -10.93 -22.68 -1.36
CA ILE A 47 -9.65 -23.35 -1.56
C ILE A 47 -9.91 -24.85 -1.37
N GLU A 48 -9.76 -25.60 -2.45
CA GLU A 48 -9.73 -27.06 -2.43
C GLU A 48 -8.28 -27.51 -2.57
N MET A 49 -7.80 -28.31 -1.62
CA MET A 49 -6.48 -28.92 -1.74
C MET A 49 -6.55 -30.03 -2.78
N LYS A 50 -5.56 -30.04 -3.69
CA LYS A 50 -5.40 -31.17 -4.61
C LYS A 50 -4.90 -32.38 -3.83
N GLU A 51 -5.25 -33.55 -4.33
CA GLU A 51 -4.69 -34.81 -3.85
C GLU A 51 -3.15 -34.76 -3.97
N GLY A 52 -2.46 -35.09 -2.88
CA GLY A 52 -1.00 -35.01 -2.78
C GLY A 52 -0.40 -33.62 -2.57
N PHE A 53 -1.20 -32.60 -2.20
CA PHE A 53 -0.67 -31.27 -1.86
C PHE A 53 0.33 -31.29 -0.69
N ASP A 54 0.07 -32.13 0.31
CA ASP A 54 0.92 -32.28 1.49
C ASP A 54 1.92 -33.45 1.37
N ASP A 55 1.97 -34.10 0.20
CA ASP A 55 2.87 -35.23 0.00
C ASP A 55 4.33 -34.74 -0.01
N PRO A 56 5.26 -35.55 0.53
CA PRO A 56 6.67 -35.21 0.49
C PRO A 56 7.14 -35.09 -0.96
N ILE A 57 7.84 -34.00 -1.26
CA ILE A 57 8.46 -33.80 -2.57
C ILE A 57 9.51 -34.90 -2.77
N ASP A 58 9.29 -35.74 -3.77
CA ASP A 58 10.24 -36.76 -4.16
C ASP A 58 11.40 -36.14 -4.96
N PHE A 59 12.52 -35.91 -4.28
CA PHE A 59 13.75 -35.41 -4.89
C PHE A 59 14.48 -36.46 -5.75
N THR A 60 14.00 -37.70 -5.85
CA THR A 60 14.67 -38.78 -6.59
C THR A 60 14.35 -38.83 -8.09
N LYS A 61 13.46 -37.97 -8.57
CA LYS A 61 13.08 -37.83 -9.99
C LYS A 61 13.36 -36.43 -10.56
N ILE A 62 14.48 -35.83 -10.18
CA ILE A 62 15.04 -34.62 -10.82
C ILE A 62 16.30 -34.99 -11.57
#